data_AF-A0A842V216-F1
#
_entry.id   AF-A0A842V216-F1
#
_cell.length_a   1.000
_cell.length_b   1.000
_cell.length_c   1.000
_cell.angle_alpha   90.00
_cell.angle_beta   90.00
_cell.angle_gamma   90.00
#
_symmetry.space_group_name_H-M   'P 1'
#
loop_
_entity.id
_entity.type
_entity.pdbx_description
1 polymer ?
#
loop_
_entity_poly.entity_id
_entity_poly.type
_entity_poly.pdbx_seq_one_letter_code
_entity_poly.pdbx_strand_id
1 'polypeptide(L)'
;MLLVYNAEYDANEMSILTLNFIEDIPFPITKFIYALCLILLMPEDKIDTLEGQQCPICHKNTCRLTQMDRHIPFGNKEILIYVFSMNCSDCKYHKADVEFAGDRDPTKVSLDVEGDKDLGIMIVRSGEGVIKIPHITTIEGGPASNGYITTVEGLLNRVKKAVETLRDNAEDDAEKKKAKNMLKKLTRIMWGKDKCRIIIEDPTGNSDILSEKAERSKLK
;
A
#
# COMPACT_ATOMS: atom_id res chain seq x y z
N MET A 1 -31.58 33.57 -13.98
CA MET A 1 -30.63 33.56 -15.11
C MET A 1 -29.24 33.61 -14.51
N LEU A 2 -28.75 32.46 -14.04
CA LEU A 2 -27.41 32.33 -13.45
C LEU A 2 -26.45 31.99 -14.60
N LEU A 3 -25.54 32.90 -14.87
CA LEU A 3 -24.41 32.66 -15.77
C LEU A 3 -23.45 31.72 -15.05
N VAL A 4 -23.23 30.54 -15.65
CA VAL A 4 -22.20 29.60 -15.25
C VAL A 4 -20.86 30.18 -15.70
N TYR A 5 -20.08 30.72 -14.77
CA TYR A 5 -18.66 30.97 -14.98
C TYR A 5 -17.92 29.69 -14.60
N ASN A 6 -17.52 28.92 -15.61
CA ASN A 6 -16.50 27.89 -15.47
C ASN A 6 -15.18 28.60 -15.23
N ALA A 7 -14.61 28.42 -14.06
CA ALA A 7 -13.25 28.80 -13.77
C ALA A 7 -12.56 27.59 -13.15
N GLU A 8 -11.60 27.04 -13.89
CA GLU A 8 -10.61 26.11 -13.38
C GLU A 8 -9.80 26.87 -12.32
N TYR A 9 -10.10 26.63 -11.05
CA TYR A 9 -9.37 27.22 -9.93
C TYR A 9 -8.47 26.17 -9.27
N ASP A 10 -7.20 26.53 -9.18
CA ASP A 10 -6.10 25.75 -8.63
C ASP A 10 -6.33 25.46 -7.13
N ALA A 11 -6.13 24.21 -6.69
CA ALA A 11 -6.44 23.74 -5.33
C ALA A 11 -5.69 24.51 -4.22
N ASN A 12 -4.60 25.20 -4.59
CA ASN A 12 -3.79 26.02 -3.70
C ASN A 12 -4.42 27.38 -3.34
N GLU A 13 -5.29 27.96 -4.16
CA GLU A 13 -5.93 29.25 -3.83
C GLU A 13 -7.15 29.06 -2.89
N MET A 14 -7.84 27.93 -2.98
CA MET A 14 -8.94 27.61 -2.05
C MET A 14 -8.47 27.34 -0.61
N SER A 15 -7.26 26.80 -0.42
CA SER A 15 -6.72 26.50 0.91
C SER A 15 -6.40 27.77 1.70
N ILE A 16 -5.96 28.83 1.03
CA ILE A 16 -5.64 30.13 1.65
C ILE A 16 -6.92 30.90 2.01
N LEU A 17 -7.95 30.86 1.17
CA LEU A 17 -9.24 31.52 1.43
C LEU A 17 -10.02 30.85 2.57
N THR A 18 -9.90 29.53 2.74
CA THR A 18 -10.54 28.80 3.84
C THR A 18 -9.83 29.00 5.18
N LEU A 19 -8.50 29.11 5.21
CA LEU A 19 -7.74 29.42 6.43
C LEU A 19 -8.11 30.79 7.03
N ASN A 20 -8.30 31.81 6.19
CA ASN A 20 -8.63 33.17 6.64
C ASN A 20 -10.04 33.32 7.25
N PHE A 21 -10.94 32.34 7.06
CA PHE A 21 -12.30 32.37 7.64
C PHE A 21 -12.40 31.59 8.97
N ILE A 22 -11.37 30.84 9.35
CA ILE A 22 -11.42 29.93 10.52
C ILE A 22 -10.94 30.63 11.82
N GLU A 23 -10.24 31.77 11.72
CA GLU A 23 -9.68 32.46 12.89
C GLU A 23 -10.72 33.07 13.85
N ASP A 24 -11.97 33.28 13.42
CA ASP A 24 -13.02 33.93 14.21
C ASP A 24 -14.06 32.96 14.83
N ILE A 25 -13.86 31.64 14.75
CA ILE A 25 -14.89 30.66 15.15
C ILE A 25 -14.57 30.04 16.53
N PRO A 26 -15.53 30.03 17.49
CA PRO A 26 -15.30 29.47 18.82
C PRO A 26 -14.96 27.97 18.79
N PHE A 27 -14.05 27.59 19.70
CA PHE A 27 -13.29 26.34 19.81
C PHE A 27 -14.02 24.97 19.69
N PRO A 28 -15.33 24.80 19.97
CA PRO A 28 -15.97 23.49 19.79
C PRO A 28 -16.44 23.21 18.35
N ILE A 29 -16.66 24.25 17.53
CA ILE A 29 -17.16 24.11 16.15
C ILE A 29 -16.00 23.91 15.16
N THR A 30 -14.82 24.44 15.47
CA THR A 30 -13.62 24.36 14.62
C THR A 30 -13.19 22.92 14.34
N LYS A 31 -13.32 21.98 15.29
CA LYS A 31 -13.03 20.54 15.04
C LYS A 31 -13.97 19.88 14.05
N PHE A 32 -15.27 20.23 14.09
CA PHE A 32 -16.26 19.71 13.15
C PHE A 32 -16.07 20.30 11.76
N ILE A 33 -15.80 21.61 11.68
CA ILE A 33 -15.49 22.28 10.42
C ILE A 33 -14.17 21.74 9.86
N TYR A 34 -13.12 21.54 10.65
CA TYR A 34 -11.87 20.94 10.18
C TYR A 34 -12.05 19.53 9.66
N ALA A 35 -12.81 18.67 10.35
CA ALA A 35 -13.08 17.32 9.90
C ALA A 35 -13.95 17.31 8.63
N LEU A 36 -14.96 18.17 8.55
CA LEU A 36 -15.81 18.31 7.37
C LEU A 36 -15.01 18.90 6.19
N CYS A 37 -14.13 19.85 6.45
CA CYS A 37 -13.26 20.46 5.46
C CYS A 37 -12.20 19.46 4.98
N LEU A 38 -11.61 18.63 5.86
CA LEU A 38 -10.77 17.50 5.44
C LEU A 38 -11.54 16.50 4.57
N ILE A 39 -12.79 16.17 4.91
CA ILE A 39 -13.62 15.27 4.11
C ILE A 39 -14.00 15.90 2.75
N LEU A 40 -14.22 17.22 2.70
CA LEU A 40 -14.58 17.97 1.49
C LEU A 40 -13.36 18.38 0.62
N LEU A 41 -12.16 18.41 1.19
CA LEU A 41 -10.89 18.74 0.53
C LEU A 41 -10.11 17.50 0.10
N MET A 42 -10.57 16.29 0.45
CA MET A 42 -10.03 15.08 -0.16
C MET A 42 -10.47 15.05 -1.63
N PRO A 43 -9.54 14.98 -2.59
CA PRO A 43 -9.91 14.83 -3.98
C PRO A 43 -10.79 13.59 -4.12
N GLU A 44 -11.96 13.72 -4.73
CA GLU A 44 -12.84 12.58 -5.00
C GLU A 44 -12.03 11.52 -5.74
N ASP A 45 -11.96 10.31 -5.18
CA ASP A 45 -11.28 9.20 -5.83
C ASP A 45 -11.97 8.98 -7.19
N LYS A 46 -11.25 9.23 -8.29
CA LYS A 46 -11.80 9.02 -9.63
C LYS A 46 -11.83 7.52 -9.88
N ILE A 47 -13.03 6.97 -10.00
CA ILE A 47 -13.25 5.54 -10.20
C ILE A 47 -13.83 5.31 -11.59
N ASP A 48 -13.06 4.66 -12.45
CA ASP A 48 -13.48 4.23 -13.78
C ASP A 48 -13.77 2.72 -13.75
N THR A 49 -14.94 2.28 -14.21
CA THR A 49 -15.33 0.86 -14.21
C THR A 49 -15.72 0.41 -15.60
N LEU A 50 -15.12 -0.69 -16.06
CA LEU A 50 -15.42 -1.38 -17.30
C LEU A 50 -16.03 -2.75 -16.99
N GLU A 51 -17.27 -2.94 -17.40
CA GLU A 51 -17.99 -4.20 -17.28
C GLU A 51 -17.75 -5.10 -18.51
N GLY A 52 -18.07 -6.38 -18.38
CA GLY A 52 -18.09 -7.31 -19.51
C GLY A 52 -16.72 -7.70 -20.08
N GLN A 53 -15.64 -7.51 -19.32
CA GLN A 53 -14.30 -7.90 -19.73
C GLN A 53 -14.15 -9.43 -19.76
N GLN A 54 -13.32 -9.94 -20.66
CA GLN A 54 -13.08 -11.38 -20.78
C GLN A 54 -12.22 -11.88 -19.61
N CYS A 55 -12.71 -12.89 -18.91
CA CYS A 55 -11.98 -13.51 -17.81
C CYS A 55 -10.77 -14.30 -18.34
N PRO A 56 -9.55 -14.10 -17.80
CA PRO A 56 -8.39 -14.90 -18.20
C PRO A 56 -8.48 -16.37 -17.74
N ILE A 57 -9.38 -16.69 -16.80
CA ILE A 57 -9.52 -18.04 -16.25
C ILE A 57 -10.68 -18.82 -16.88
N CYS A 58 -11.87 -18.22 -16.98
CA CYS A 58 -13.04 -18.91 -17.52
C CYS A 58 -13.44 -18.46 -18.93
N HIS A 59 -12.74 -17.47 -19.50
CA HIS A 59 -12.95 -16.91 -20.83
C HIS A 59 -14.34 -16.32 -21.10
N LYS A 60 -15.19 -16.17 -20.07
CA LYS A 60 -16.49 -15.51 -20.14
C LYS A 60 -16.34 -14.00 -19.95
N ASN A 61 -17.21 -13.23 -20.59
CA ASN A 61 -17.24 -11.77 -20.54
C ASN A 61 -18.01 -11.27 -19.31
N THR A 62 -17.57 -11.70 -18.14
CA THR A 62 -18.22 -11.42 -16.84
C THR A 62 -17.26 -10.81 -15.83
N CYS A 63 -16.09 -10.36 -16.28
CA CYS A 63 -15.18 -9.60 -15.45
C CYS A 63 -15.56 -8.11 -15.43
N ARG A 64 -15.57 -7.56 -14.22
CA ARG A 64 -15.56 -6.13 -13.96
C ARG A 64 -14.13 -5.69 -13.69
N LEU A 65 -13.62 -4.77 -14.50
CA LEU A 65 -12.35 -4.10 -14.28
C LEU A 65 -12.65 -2.72 -13.69
N THR A 66 -12.05 -2.41 -12.55
CA THR A 66 -12.15 -1.11 -11.89
C THR A 66 -10.75 -0.51 -11.80
N GLN A 67 -10.61 0.74 -12.24
CA GLN A 67 -9.45 1.59 -12.02
C GLN A 67 -9.84 2.68 -11.02
N MET A 68 -9.00 2.92 -10.04
CA MET A 68 -9.16 3.98 -9.05
C MET A 68 -7.88 4.81 -8.99
N ASP A 69 -8.02 6.09 -9.29
CA ASP A 69 -6.94 7.06 -9.23
C ASP A 69 -6.88 7.63 -7.81
N ARG A 70 -5.73 7.52 -7.15
CA ARG A 70 -5.58 7.93 -5.76
C ARG A 70 -4.28 8.65 -5.51
N HIS A 71 -4.34 9.73 -4.76
CA HIS A 71 -3.15 10.34 -4.20
C HIS A 71 -2.79 9.71 -2.85
N ILE A 72 -1.54 9.27 -2.71
CA ILE A 72 -1.02 8.72 -1.45
C ILE A 72 0.20 9.50 -0.97
N PRO A 73 0.36 9.66 0.36
CA PRO A 73 1.61 10.16 0.91
C PRO A 73 2.71 9.13 0.64
N PHE A 74 3.85 9.58 0.13
CA PHE A 74 5.01 8.76 -0.18
C PHE A 74 6.29 9.54 0.16
N GLY A 75 6.91 9.19 1.28
CA GLY A 75 7.90 10.03 1.92
C GLY A 75 7.35 11.43 2.24
N ASN A 76 7.98 12.46 1.67
CA ASN A 76 7.60 13.87 1.84
C ASN A 76 6.81 14.45 0.65
N LYS A 77 6.33 13.60 -0.25
CA LYS A 77 5.57 13.99 -1.44
C LYS A 77 4.24 13.28 -1.46
N GLU A 78 3.28 13.87 -2.14
CA GLU A 78 2.04 13.20 -2.53
C GLU A 78 2.19 12.71 -3.97
N ILE A 79 1.85 11.44 -4.21
CA ILE A 79 1.99 10.82 -5.53
C ILE A 79 0.68 10.21 -5.98
N LEU A 80 0.43 10.28 -7.28
CA LEU A 80 -0.69 9.61 -7.92
C LEU A 80 -0.36 8.13 -8.15
N ILE A 81 -1.26 7.26 -7.73
CA ILE A 81 -1.26 5.83 -8.00
C ILE A 81 -2.56 5.43 -8.71
N TYR A 82 -2.47 4.38 -9.50
CA TYR A 82 -3.60 3.73 -10.15
C TYR A 82 -3.79 2.36 -9.52
N VAL A 83 -4.94 2.16 -8.86
CA VAL A 83 -5.31 0.88 -8.28
C VAL A 83 -6.24 0.17 -9.24
N PHE A 84 -5.79 -0.98 -9.76
CA PHE A 84 -6.57 -1.82 -10.65
C PHE A 84 -7.14 -3.00 -9.90
N SER A 85 -8.41 -3.34 -10.14
CA SER A 85 -9.04 -4.55 -9.64
C SER A 85 -9.88 -5.20 -10.73
N MET A 86 -9.67 -6.49 -10.96
CA MET A 86 -10.46 -7.30 -11.88
C MET A 86 -11.20 -8.40 -11.12
N ASN A 87 -12.52 -8.42 -11.23
CA ASN A 87 -13.42 -9.32 -10.51
C ASN A 87 -14.36 -10.06 -11.44
N CYS A 88 -14.31 -11.40 -11.46
CA CYS A 88 -15.22 -12.24 -12.26
C CYS A 88 -16.42 -12.70 -11.44
N SER A 89 -17.64 -12.39 -11.89
CA SER A 89 -18.86 -12.85 -11.20
C SER A 89 -19.07 -14.37 -11.28
N ASP A 90 -18.57 -15.01 -12.33
CA ASP A 90 -18.81 -16.43 -12.61
C ASP A 90 -17.85 -17.36 -11.88
N CYS A 91 -16.54 -17.23 -12.11
CA CYS A 91 -15.53 -18.13 -11.55
C CYS A 91 -14.86 -17.61 -10.28
N LYS A 92 -15.27 -16.43 -9.79
CA LYS A 92 -14.72 -15.76 -8.58
C LYS A 92 -13.24 -15.41 -8.67
N TYR A 93 -12.70 -15.33 -9.88
CA TYR A 93 -11.37 -14.78 -10.10
C TYR A 93 -11.31 -13.32 -9.62
N HIS A 94 -10.29 -13.01 -8.82
CA HIS A 94 -9.98 -11.66 -8.36
C HIS A 94 -8.49 -11.41 -8.56
N LYS A 95 -8.13 -10.31 -9.22
CA LYS A 95 -6.76 -9.79 -9.27
C LYS A 95 -6.78 -8.30 -8.94
N ALA A 96 -5.84 -7.86 -8.10
CA ALA A 96 -5.59 -6.45 -7.86
C ALA A 96 -4.12 -6.14 -8.14
N ASP A 97 -3.88 -4.92 -8.62
CA ASP A 97 -2.55 -4.40 -8.90
C ASP A 97 -2.48 -2.91 -8.58
N VAL A 98 -1.25 -2.42 -8.36
CA VAL A 98 -1.00 -1.01 -8.06
C VAL A 98 0.11 -0.52 -8.98
N GLU A 99 -0.22 0.49 -9.78
CA GLU A 99 0.73 1.17 -10.66
C GLU A 99 0.93 2.61 -10.22
N PHE A 100 2.05 3.20 -10.60
CA PHE A 100 2.43 4.54 -10.21
C PHE A 100 2.47 5.47 -11.41
N ALA A 101 2.00 6.70 -11.24
CA ALA A 101 2.17 7.72 -12.25
C ALA A 101 3.62 8.22 -12.29
N GLY A 102 4.25 8.08 -13.46
CA GLY A 102 5.57 8.62 -13.77
C GLY A 102 6.75 7.77 -13.30
N ASP A 103 7.93 8.07 -13.87
CA ASP A 103 9.18 7.39 -13.55
C ASP A 103 9.84 7.97 -12.29
N ARG A 104 10.55 7.12 -11.54
CA ARG A 104 11.28 7.49 -10.33
C ARG A 104 12.66 6.86 -10.26
N ASP A 105 13.49 7.44 -9.40
CA ASP A 105 14.83 6.93 -9.14
C ASP A 105 14.76 5.62 -8.32
N PRO A 106 15.66 4.66 -8.58
CA PRO A 106 15.83 3.47 -7.76
C PRO A 106 15.95 3.79 -6.26
N THR A 107 15.16 3.12 -5.44
CA THR A 107 15.06 3.41 -4.01
C THR A 107 15.36 2.19 -3.16
N LYS A 108 15.98 2.44 -2.01
CA LYS A 108 16.12 1.49 -0.92
C LYS A 108 15.54 2.10 0.35
N VAL A 109 14.51 1.45 0.88
CA VAL A 109 13.82 1.88 2.09
C VAL A 109 13.97 0.81 3.16
N SER A 110 14.26 1.20 4.41
CA SER A 110 14.28 0.25 5.52
C SER A 110 13.57 0.78 6.76
N LEU A 111 12.96 -0.14 7.49
CA LEU A 111 12.26 0.12 8.74
C LEU A 111 12.67 -0.92 9.78
N ASP A 112 13.07 -0.44 10.95
CA ASP A 112 13.20 -1.28 12.14
C ASP A 112 11.86 -1.31 12.89
N VAL A 113 11.25 -2.49 12.93
CA VAL A 113 9.99 -2.79 13.64
C VAL A 113 10.34 -3.16 15.07
N GLU A 114 9.94 -2.33 16.03
CA GLU A 114 10.35 -2.49 17.43
C GLU A 114 9.22 -2.86 18.39
N GLY A 115 7.96 -2.73 17.96
CA GLY A 115 6.80 -3.11 18.78
C GLY A 115 5.48 -2.98 18.05
N ASP A 116 4.39 -3.22 18.78
CA ASP A 116 3.03 -3.37 18.22
C ASP A 116 2.56 -2.14 17.42
N LYS A 117 2.98 -0.94 17.80
CA LYS A 117 2.62 0.30 17.09
C LYS A 117 3.14 0.32 15.64
N ASP A 118 4.25 -0.35 15.39
CA ASP A 118 4.87 -0.38 14.07
C ASP A 118 4.17 -1.39 13.14
N LEU A 119 3.36 -2.32 13.67
CA LEU A 119 2.62 -3.31 12.88
C LEU A 119 1.58 -2.67 11.96
N GLY A 120 1.05 -1.50 12.33
CA GLY A 120 0.09 -0.74 11.55
C GLY A 120 0.71 0.13 10.45
N ILE A 121 2.05 0.23 10.36
CA ILE A 121 2.71 1.03 9.34
C ILE A 121 2.39 0.47 7.96
N MET A 122 1.97 1.35 7.03
CA MET A 122 1.66 0.94 5.66
C MET A 122 2.94 0.73 4.85
N ILE A 123 2.93 -0.33 4.06
CA ILE A 123 3.97 -0.69 3.10
C ILE A 123 3.33 -0.67 1.74
N VAL A 124 3.95 0.06 0.83
CA VAL A 124 3.62 0.06 -0.59
C VAL A 124 4.74 -0.65 -1.33
N ARG A 125 4.39 -1.69 -2.08
CA ARG A 125 5.35 -2.48 -2.85
C ARG A 125 4.90 -2.53 -4.30
N SER A 126 5.79 -2.21 -5.23
CA SER A 126 5.60 -2.45 -6.66
C SER A 126 5.87 -3.92 -7.03
N GLY A 127 5.52 -4.33 -8.24
CA GLY A 127 5.86 -5.67 -8.75
C GLY A 127 7.37 -5.93 -8.80
N GLU A 128 8.17 -4.91 -9.10
CA GLU A 128 9.63 -5.02 -9.19
C GLU A 128 10.33 -4.92 -7.82
N GLY A 129 9.64 -4.43 -6.79
CA GLY A 129 10.21 -4.28 -5.44
C GLY A 129 10.57 -5.61 -4.79
N VAL A 130 11.80 -5.73 -4.29
CA VAL A 130 12.29 -6.86 -3.50
C VAL A 130 12.20 -6.54 -2.02
N ILE A 131 11.49 -7.36 -1.25
CA ILE A 131 11.39 -7.20 0.22
C ILE A 131 12.33 -8.20 0.89
N LYS A 132 13.25 -7.70 1.72
CA LYS A 132 14.17 -8.49 2.53
C LYS A 132 13.82 -8.34 4.01
N ILE A 133 13.61 -9.48 4.67
CA ILE A 133 13.44 -9.58 6.11
C ILE A 133 14.61 -10.43 6.63
N PRO A 134 15.71 -9.81 7.09
CA PRO A 134 16.93 -10.53 7.44
C PRO A 134 16.68 -11.68 8.41
N HIS A 135 17.31 -12.82 8.12
CA HIS A 135 17.18 -14.08 8.88
C HIS A 135 15.78 -14.73 8.86
N ILE A 136 14.83 -14.21 8.08
CA ILE A 136 13.50 -14.80 7.91
C ILE A 136 13.31 -15.20 6.44
N THR A 137 13.19 -14.22 5.54
CA THR A 137 12.90 -14.49 4.14
C THR A 137 13.24 -13.31 3.25
N THR A 138 13.36 -13.57 1.95
CA THR A 138 13.38 -12.58 0.88
C THR A 138 12.20 -12.86 -0.04
N ILE A 139 11.42 -11.83 -0.33
CA ILE A 139 10.32 -11.86 -1.29
C ILE A 139 10.84 -11.16 -2.54
N GLU A 140 11.14 -11.95 -3.57
CA GLU A 140 11.61 -11.44 -4.85
C GLU A 140 10.49 -10.72 -5.60
N GLY A 141 10.88 -9.70 -6.37
CA GLY A 141 10.05 -9.01 -7.35
C GLY A 141 10.20 -9.59 -8.75
N GLY A 142 9.55 -8.95 -9.72
CA GLY A 142 9.73 -9.20 -11.15
C GLY A 142 8.43 -9.12 -11.94
N PRO A 143 8.46 -9.41 -13.25
CA PRO A 143 7.34 -9.13 -14.17
C PRO A 143 6.03 -9.86 -13.86
N ALA A 144 6.10 -10.99 -13.13
CA ALA A 144 4.94 -11.78 -12.72
C ALA A 144 4.44 -11.42 -11.30
N SER A 145 5.13 -10.53 -10.60
CA SER A 145 4.79 -10.08 -9.25
C SER A 145 3.83 -8.90 -9.34
N ASN A 146 2.76 -8.92 -8.54
CA ASN A 146 1.84 -7.79 -8.46
C ASN A 146 2.32 -6.78 -7.42
N GLY A 147 2.06 -5.50 -7.68
CA GLY A 147 2.13 -4.47 -6.66
C GLY A 147 0.99 -4.61 -5.65
N TYR A 148 1.23 -4.19 -4.41
CA TYR A 148 0.19 -4.15 -3.39
C TYR A 148 0.50 -3.13 -2.30
N ILE A 149 -0.57 -2.67 -1.66
CA ILE A 149 -0.51 -1.88 -0.43
C ILE A 149 -0.92 -2.81 0.72
N THR A 150 -0.13 -2.84 1.77
CA THR A 150 -0.40 -3.65 2.96
C THR A 150 0.12 -2.94 4.21
N THR A 151 -0.04 -3.55 5.37
CA THR A 151 0.61 -3.12 6.61
C THR A 151 1.80 -4.03 6.92
N VAL A 152 2.68 -3.61 7.85
CA VAL A 152 3.73 -4.48 8.40
C VAL A 152 3.14 -5.80 8.91
N GLU A 153 2.01 -5.75 9.63
CA GLU A 153 1.30 -6.95 10.08
C GLU A 153 0.85 -7.83 8.91
N GLY A 154 0.24 -7.22 7.89
CA GLY A 154 -0.24 -7.93 6.70
C GLY A 154 0.89 -8.63 5.95
N LEU A 155 2.03 -7.96 5.82
CA LEU A 155 3.25 -8.53 5.24
C LEU A 155 3.77 -9.73 6.06
N LEU A 156 3.91 -9.57 7.38
CA LEU A 156 4.38 -10.64 8.26
C LEU A 156 3.43 -11.85 8.25
N ASN A 157 2.11 -11.61 8.19
CA ASN A 157 1.12 -12.67 8.10
C ASN A 157 1.19 -13.40 6.76
N ARG A 158 1.46 -12.69 5.66
CA ARG A 158 1.71 -13.31 4.34
C ARG A 158 2.93 -14.24 4.38
N VAL A 159 4.02 -13.78 4.99
CA VAL A 159 5.24 -14.58 5.18
C VAL A 159 4.96 -15.80 6.05
N LYS A 160 4.24 -15.61 7.16
CA LYS A 160 3.84 -16.70 8.06
C LYS A 160 3.10 -17.80 7.31
N LYS A 161 2.09 -17.46 6.50
CA LYS A 161 1.34 -18.43 5.69
C LYS A 161 2.24 -19.19 4.73
N ALA A 162 3.17 -18.51 4.05
CA ALA A 162 4.12 -19.17 3.16
C ALA A 162 5.02 -20.17 3.91
N VAL A 163 5.50 -19.80 5.11
CA VAL A 163 6.31 -20.68 5.96
C VAL A 163 5.49 -21.86 6.52
N GLU A 164 4.20 -21.66 6.83
CA GLU A 164 3.28 -22.75 7.21
C GLU A 164 3.13 -23.76 6.08
N THR A 165 2.91 -23.29 4.84
CA THR A 165 2.85 -24.18 3.66
C THR A 165 4.16 -24.93 3.45
N LEU A 166 5.32 -24.26 3.59
CA LEU A 166 6.63 -24.93 3.51
C LEU A 166 6.80 -26.01 4.58
N ARG A 167 6.34 -25.76 5.81
CA ARG A 167 6.36 -26.76 6.90
C ARG A 167 5.50 -27.97 6.56
N ASP A 168 4.31 -27.74 6.02
CA ASP A 168 3.31 -28.79 5.78
C ASP A 168 3.67 -29.66 4.57
N ASN A 169 4.36 -29.08 3.59
CA ASN A 169 4.87 -29.79 2.42
C ASN A 169 6.26 -30.39 2.61
N ALA A 170 6.99 -30.05 3.68
CA ALA A 170 8.30 -30.60 3.94
C ALA A 170 8.23 -32.11 4.22
N GLU A 171 9.13 -32.88 3.63
CA GLU A 171 9.22 -34.33 3.88
C GLU A 171 10.22 -34.62 5.00
N ASP A 172 11.34 -33.88 5.05
CA ASP A 172 12.40 -34.02 6.05
C ASP A 172 12.07 -33.31 7.38
N ASP A 173 12.39 -33.97 8.49
CA ASP A 173 12.29 -33.45 9.85
C ASP A 173 13.18 -32.22 10.09
N ALA A 174 14.33 -32.11 9.42
CA ALA A 174 15.22 -30.95 9.50
C ALA A 174 14.55 -29.69 8.94
N GLU A 175 13.88 -29.81 7.79
CA GLU A 175 13.14 -28.71 7.16
C GLU A 175 11.91 -28.31 7.99
N LYS A 176 11.15 -29.29 8.48
CA LYS A 176 10.04 -29.06 9.41
C LYS A 176 10.50 -28.31 10.67
N LYS A 177 11.65 -28.69 11.23
CA LYS A 177 12.22 -28.03 12.41
C LYS A 177 12.63 -26.59 12.10
N LYS A 178 13.26 -26.34 10.96
CA LYS A 178 13.63 -24.99 10.51
C LYS A 178 12.40 -24.09 10.32
N ALA A 179 11.37 -24.60 9.65
CA ALA A 179 10.11 -23.87 9.45
C ALA A 179 9.41 -23.57 10.78
N LYS A 180 9.33 -24.54 11.71
CA LYS A 180 8.78 -24.33 13.07
C LYS A 180 9.54 -23.25 13.84
N ASN A 181 10.86 -23.21 13.76
CA ASN A 181 11.67 -22.18 14.41
C ASN A 181 11.41 -20.79 13.81
N MET A 182 11.26 -20.71 12.48
CA MET A 182 10.93 -19.47 11.80
C MET A 182 9.54 -18.95 12.19
N LEU A 183 8.53 -19.83 12.28
CA LEU A 183 7.18 -19.48 12.74
C LEU A 183 7.18 -18.96 14.18
N LYS A 184 7.97 -19.57 15.07
CA LYS A 184 8.14 -19.07 16.46
C LYS A 184 8.71 -17.65 16.47
N LYS A 185 9.74 -17.38 15.66
CA LYS A 185 10.34 -16.04 15.55
C LYS A 185 9.33 -15.02 15.00
N LEU A 186 8.64 -15.35 13.92
CA LEU A 186 7.59 -14.50 13.34
C LEU A 186 6.50 -14.16 14.36
N THR A 187 6.05 -15.15 15.13
CA THR A 187 5.02 -14.95 16.15
C THR A 187 5.48 -14.02 17.27
N ARG A 188 6.75 -14.12 17.69
CA ARG A 188 7.34 -13.22 18.69
C ARG A 188 7.45 -11.78 18.19
N ILE A 189 7.79 -11.58 16.91
CA ILE A 189 7.82 -10.25 16.27
C ILE A 189 6.41 -9.66 16.22
N MET A 190 5.41 -10.46 15.82
CA MET A 190 4.00 -10.02 15.76
C MET A 190 3.39 -9.71 17.13
N TRP A 191 4.00 -10.17 18.23
CA TRP A 191 3.61 -9.84 19.60
C TRP A 191 4.49 -8.73 20.21
N GLY A 192 5.31 -8.06 19.40
CA GLY A 192 6.19 -6.99 19.84
C GLY A 192 7.30 -7.43 20.81
N LYS A 193 7.58 -8.74 20.90
CA LYS A 193 8.59 -9.29 21.82
C LYS A 193 9.99 -9.30 21.23
N ASP A 194 10.09 -9.38 19.90
CA ASP A 194 11.36 -9.36 19.16
C ASP A 194 11.32 -8.26 18.09
N LYS A 195 12.48 -7.65 17.83
CA LYS A 195 12.63 -6.64 16.77
C LYS A 195 12.90 -7.28 15.42
N CYS A 196 12.52 -6.59 14.35
CA CYS A 196 12.77 -7.04 12.99
C CYS A 196 13.05 -5.87 12.05
N ARG A 197 14.06 -6.01 11.17
CA ARG A 197 14.29 -5.05 10.09
C ARG A 197 13.57 -5.50 8.83
N ILE A 198 12.86 -4.58 8.17
CA ILE A 198 12.28 -4.77 6.85
C ILE A 198 13.02 -3.85 5.90
N ILE A 199 13.47 -4.39 4.78
CA ILE A 199 14.20 -3.65 3.74
C ILE A 199 13.47 -3.86 2.44
N ILE A 200 13.21 -2.79 1.70
CA ILE A 200 12.62 -2.82 0.37
C ILE A 200 13.62 -2.20 -0.59
N GLU A 201 13.99 -2.93 -1.63
CA GLU A 201 14.86 -2.48 -2.71
C GLU A 201 14.04 -2.51 -3.99
N ASP A 202 13.83 -1.35 -4.62
CA ASP A 202 13.00 -1.24 -5.81
C ASP A 202 13.74 -0.47 -6.90
N PRO A 203 14.10 -1.12 -8.02
CA PRO A 203 14.78 -0.47 -9.14
C PRO A 203 13.91 0.58 -9.84
N THR A 204 12.59 0.53 -9.70
CA THR A 204 11.65 1.48 -10.32
C THR A 204 11.32 2.67 -9.43
N GLY A 205 11.73 2.66 -8.16
CA GLY A 205 11.44 3.74 -7.22
C GLY A 205 9.99 3.78 -6.71
N ASN A 206 9.21 2.73 -6.95
CA ASN A 206 7.77 2.67 -6.72
C ASN A 206 7.37 1.94 -5.44
N SER A 207 8.31 1.69 -4.54
CA SER A 207 8.03 1.06 -3.25
C SER A 207 8.48 1.96 -2.10
N ASP A 208 7.68 2.02 -1.04
CA ASP A 208 8.01 2.79 0.16
C ASP A 208 7.34 2.22 1.41
N ILE A 209 7.84 2.68 2.55
CA ILE A 209 7.27 2.43 3.87
C ILE A 209 6.76 3.76 4.40
N LEU A 210 5.45 3.88 4.59
CA LEU A 210 4.78 5.14 4.90
C LEU A 210 4.87 5.44 6.39
N SER A 211 6.08 5.79 6.80
CA SER A 211 6.43 6.18 8.16
C SER A 211 7.61 7.16 8.15
N GLU A 212 7.63 8.06 9.13
CA GLU A 212 8.76 8.94 9.41
C GLU A 212 9.98 8.16 9.92
N LYS A 213 9.75 6.97 10.50
CA LYS A 213 10.83 6.07 10.96
C LYS A 213 11.57 5.38 9.81
N ALA A 214 11.04 5.46 8.58
CA ALA A 214 11.62 4.76 7.44
C ALA A 214 12.88 5.48 6.93
N GLU A 215 13.99 4.76 6.90
CA GLU A 215 15.27 5.21 6.36
C GLU A 215 15.29 5.01 4.84
N ARG A 216 15.46 6.09 4.07
CA ARG A 216 15.46 6.07 2.60
C ARG A 216 16.85 6.39 2.07
N SER A 217 17.31 5.60 1.11
CA SER A 217 18.61 5.75 0.46
C SER A 217 18.51 5.40 -1.02
N LYS A 218 19.44 5.90 -1.84
CA LYS A 218 19.51 5.51 -3.24
C LYS A 218 19.98 4.05 -3.34
N LEU A 219 19.32 3.27 -4.19
CA LEU A 219 19.81 1.95 -4.55
C LEU A 219 21.10 2.14 -5.38
N LYS A 220 22.20 1.54 -4.93
CA LYS A 220 23.51 1.62 -5.60
C LYS A 220 23.62 0.57 -6.70
#